data_AF-A0A921IE05-F1
#
_entry.id   AF-A0A921IE05-F1
#
_cell.length_a   1.000
_cell.length_b   1.000
_cell.length_c   1.000
_cell.angle_alpha   90.00
_cell.angle_beta   90.00
_cell.angle_gamma   90.00
#
_symmetry.space_group_name_H-M   'P 1'
#
loop_
_entity.id
_entity.type
_entity.pdbx_description
1 polymer ?
#
loop_
_entity_poly.entity_id
_entity_poly.type
_entity_poly.pdbx_seq_one_letter_code
_entity_poly.pdbx_strand_id
1 'polypeptide(L)'
;MKRLKRYVKKNYPKVHLSWIRINEPHEQLVDGKPTWHIHLIVVGLPYIKQEKLQELWGHGEAYIKSYYKCDVRKVVNYFTGFVNPSSPDTKNKRPRLKYYTSGTDLFSLSRGLHVPKWKTSTDKEVRQQHPGEIINERTIDLISENNNQLVNSHAFRDIKKLNKKIKYKSK
;
A
#
# COMPACT_ATOMS: atom_id res chain seq x y z
N MET A 1 -14.05 4.66 12.15
CA MET A 1 -12.64 4.80 12.63
C MET A 1 -12.42 5.35 14.03
N LYS A 2 -13.06 6.45 14.46
CA LYS A 2 -12.76 7.09 15.77
C LYS A 2 -12.92 6.11 16.95
N ARG A 3 -14.00 5.33 16.95
CA ARG A 3 -14.29 4.27 17.94
C ARG A 3 -13.19 3.20 17.99
N LEU A 4 -12.83 2.62 16.84
CA LEU A 4 -11.73 1.65 16.72
C LEU A 4 -10.41 2.20 17.29
N LYS A 5 -10.02 3.42 16.93
CA LYS A 5 -8.79 4.05 17.45
C LYS A 5 -8.81 4.22 18.97
N ARG A 6 -9.93 4.69 19.52
CA ARG A 6 -10.09 4.83 20.99
C ARG A 6 -10.02 3.48 21.68
N TYR A 7 -10.69 2.47 21.12
CA TYR A 7 -10.65 1.11 21.64
C TYR A 7 -9.22 0.55 21.66
N VAL A 8 -8.47 0.69 20.56
CA VAL A 8 -7.08 0.21 20.50
C VAL A 8 -6.19 0.99 21.47
N LYS A 9 -6.29 2.32 21.52
CA LYS A 9 -5.51 3.13 22.48
C LYS A 9 -5.77 2.74 23.94
N LYS A 10 -7.01 2.40 24.29
CA LYS A 10 -7.40 2.02 25.66
C LYS A 10 -6.92 0.61 26.02
N ASN A 11 -7.12 -0.37 25.14
CA ASN A 11 -6.89 -1.78 25.45
C ASN A 11 -5.48 -2.27 25.06
N TYR A 12 -4.82 -1.57 24.15
CA TYR A 12 -3.50 -1.91 23.61
C TYR A 12 -2.62 -0.66 23.54
N PRO A 13 -2.25 -0.06 24.69
CA PRO A 13 -1.62 1.26 24.73
C PRO A 13 -0.23 1.33 24.07
N LYS A 14 0.46 0.19 23.95
CA LYS A 14 1.78 0.09 23.27
C LYS A 14 1.66 -0.07 21.76
N VAL A 15 0.45 -0.22 21.23
CA VAL A 15 0.20 -0.41 19.80
C VAL A 15 0.05 0.93 19.12
N HIS A 16 0.84 1.14 18.08
CA HIS A 16 0.68 2.27 17.16
C HIS A 16 0.02 1.80 15.87
N LEU A 17 -1.17 2.33 15.60
CA LEU A 17 -1.87 2.06 14.35
C LEU A 17 -1.41 3.03 13.27
N SER A 18 -0.99 2.47 12.14
CA SER A 18 -0.85 3.19 10.87
C SER A 18 -1.77 2.56 9.84
N TRP A 19 -2.28 3.34 8.89
CA TRP A 19 -3.20 2.82 7.88
C TRP A 19 -3.08 3.54 6.54
N ILE A 20 -3.38 2.79 5.49
CA ILE A 20 -3.71 3.29 4.15
C ILE A 20 -5.22 3.11 3.98
N ARG A 21 -5.93 4.19 3.67
CA ARG A 21 -7.37 4.18 3.40
C ARG A 21 -7.59 4.37 1.91
N ILE A 22 -8.33 3.47 1.29
CA ILE A 22 -8.69 3.51 -0.13
C ILE A 22 -10.21 3.53 -0.20
N ASN A 23 -10.78 4.57 -0.81
CA ASN A 23 -12.22 4.64 -1.04
C ASN A 23 -12.50 4.03 -2.41
N GLU A 24 -13.38 3.05 -2.50
CA GLU A 24 -13.70 2.34 -3.75
C GLU A 24 -15.22 2.33 -3.98
N PRO A 25 -15.70 2.72 -5.18
CA PRO A 25 -17.06 2.46 -5.58
C PRO A 25 -17.26 0.96 -5.78
N HIS A 26 -18.26 0.42 -5.10
CA HIS A 26 -18.70 -0.95 -5.25
C HIS A 26 -19.28 -1.18 -6.66
N GLU A 27 -19.34 -2.43 -7.09
CA GLU A 27 -19.90 -2.77 -8.40
C GLU A 27 -21.42 -2.55 -8.48
N GLN A 28 -22.11 -2.66 -7.35
CA GLN A 28 -23.55 -2.50 -7.27
C GLN A 28 -23.96 -1.03 -7.13
N LEU A 29 -24.93 -0.64 -7.96
CA LEU A 29 -25.58 0.66 -7.90
C LEU A 29 -26.86 0.56 -7.06
N VAL A 30 -27.15 1.60 -6.30
CA VAL A 30 -28.43 1.81 -5.62
C VAL A 30 -29.00 3.12 -6.14
N ASP A 31 -30.21 3.07 -6.72
CA ASP A 31 -30.87 4.22 -7.36
C ASP A 31 -29.98 4.94 -8.40
N GLY A 32 -29.27 4.15 -9.22
CA GLY A 32 -28.37 4.65 -10.26
C GLY A 32 -27.06 5.26 -9.74
N LYS A 33 -26.83 5.26 -8.41
CA LYS A 33 -25.63 5.81 -7.77
C LYS A 33 -24.71 4.71 -7.25
N PRO A 34 -23.38 4.90 -7.28
CA PRO A 34 -22.45 3.92 -6.74
C PRO A 34 -22.58 3.85 -5.22
N THR A 35 -22.63 2.63 -4.68
CA THR A 35 -22.38 2.42 -3.25
C THR A 35 -20.88 2.47 -3.01
N TRP A 36 -20.46 3.00 -1.87
CA TRP A 36 -19.04 3.19 -1.55
C TRP A 36 -18.63 2.27 -0.41
N HIS A 37 -17.49 1.61 -0.56
CA HIS A 37 -16.83 0.90 0.53
C HIS A 37 -15.41 1.42 0.73
N ILE A 38 -14.84 1.08 1.89
CA ILE A 38 -13.52 1.56 2.28
C ILE A 38 -12.63 0.35 2.54
N HIS A 39 -11.52 0.26 1.82
CA HIS A 39 -10.44 -0.65 2.19
C HIS A 39 -9.47 0.05 3.14
N LEU A 40 -9.10 -0.65 4.20
CA LEU A 40 -8.08 -0.22 5.15
C LEU A 40 -6.97 -1.25 5.19
N ILE A 41 -5.78 -0.86 4.79
CA ILE A 41 -4.57 -1.63 5.07
C ILE A 41 -4.03 -1.08 6.38
N VAL A 42 -4.18 -1.84 7.46
CA VAL A 42 -3.80 -1.40 8.82
C VAL A 42 -2.56 -2.15 9.29
N VAL A 43 -1.55 -1.40 9.70
CA VAL A 43 -0.33 -1.91 10.33
C VAL A 43 -0.47 -1.79 11.84
N GLY A 44 -0.11 -2.86 12.55
CA GLY A 44 -0.17 -2.92 14.01
C GLY A 44 -1.58 -3.21 14.57
N LEU A 45 -2.54 -3.65 13.76
CA LEU A 45 -3.87 -3.96 14.27
C LEU A 45 -3.82 -5.19 15.21
N PRO A 46 -4.25 -5.07 16.49
CA PRO A 46 -4.35 -6.24 17.36
C PRO A 46 -5.52 -7.13 16.90
N TYR A 47 -5.55 -8.37 17.35
CA TYR A 47 -6.71 -9.22 17.14
C TYR A 47 -7.95 -8.60 17.80
N ILE A 48 -9.04 -8.49 17.04
CA ILE A 48 -10.34 -8.02 17.49
C ILE A 48 -11.37 -9.01 16.97
N LYS A 49 -12.21 -9.54 17.87
CA LYS A 49 -13.32 -10.43 17.49
C LYS A 49 -14.26 -9.72 16.50
N GLN A 50 -14.82 -10.48 15.58
CA GLN A 50 -15.63 -9.93 14.48
C GLN A 50 -16.84 -9.14 14.98
N GLU A 51 -17.52 -9.62 16.02
CA GLU A 51 -18.68 -8.95 16.62
C GLU A 51 -18.28 -7.59 17.20
N LYS A 52 -17.13 -7.55 17.90
CA LYS A 52 -16.60 -6.31 18.48
C LYS A 52 -16.16 -5.34 17.39
N LEU A 53 -15.56 -5.84 16.31
CA LEU A 53 -15.19 -5.01 15.17
C LEU A 53 -16.41 -4.33 14.55
N GLN A 54 -17.49 -5.10 14.30
CA GLN A 54 -18.74 -4.59 13.75
C GLN A 54 -19.36 -3.52 14.67
N GLU A 55 -19.39 -3.76 15.98
CA GLU A 55 -19.85 -2.79 16.98
C GLU A 55 -19.02 -1.48 16.95
N LEU A 56 -17.69 -1.61 16.87
CA LEU A 56 -16.78 -0.47 16.80
C LEU A 56 -16.89 0.29 15.48
N TRP A 57 -17.25 -0.39 14.39
CA TRP A 57 -17.48 0.22 13.09
C TRP A 57 -18.78 1.02 13.09
N GLY A 58 -19.85 0.40 13.59
CA GLY A 58 -21.12 1.04 13.95
C GLY A 58 -22.12 1.25 12.81
N HIS A 59 -21.80 0.89 11.57
CA HIS A 59 -22.70 0.96 10.42
C HIS A 59 -22.20 0.05 9.29
N GLY A 60 -23.11 -0.61 8.58
CA GLY A 60 -22.76 -1.56 7.53
C GLY A 60 -21.92 -2.72 8.07
N GLU A 61 -21.13 -3.34 7.20
CA GLU A 61 -20.30 -4.49 7.56
C GLU A 61 -18.81 -4.14 7.51
N ALA A 62 -18.05 -4.67 8.47
CA ALA A 62 -16.60 -4.56 8.53
C ALA A 62 -15.97 -5.94 8.74
N TYR A 63 -15.01 -6.30 7.91
CA TYR A 63 -14.32 -7.59 7.96
C TYR A 63 -12.81 -7.38 8.02
N ILE A 64 -12.11 -8.23 8.78
CA ILE A 64 -10.65 -8.28 8.78
C ILE A 64 -10.18 -9.48 7.95
N LYS A 65 -9.37 -9.21 6.94
CA LYS A 65 -8.57 -10.23 6.25
C LYS A 65 -7.11 -10.04 6.64
N SER A 66 -6.51 -11.06 7.26
CA SER A 66 -5.10 -10.97 7.66
C SER A 66 -4.21 -10.95 6.42
N TYR A 67 -3.35 -9.94 6.32
CA TYR A 67 -2.46 -9.74 5.18
C TYR A 67 -1.43 -10.87 5.03
N TYR A 68 -0.99 -11.48 6.15
CA TYR A 68 -0.11 -12.67 6.13
C TYR A 68 -0.72 -13.85 5.36
N LYS A 69 -2.05 -13.95 5.35
CA LYS A 69 -2.77 -15.02 4.64
C LYS A 69 -3.08 -14.65 3.18
N CYS A 70 -2.63 -13.49 2.70
CA CYS A 70 -2.87 -13.00 1.36
C CYS A 70 -1.58 -13.02 0.54
N ASP A 71 -1.68 -13.51 -0.70
CA ASP A 71 -0.61 -13.36 -1.69
C ASP A 71 -0.45 -11.86 -2.03
N VAL A 72 0.74 -11.31 -1.76
CA VAL A 72 1.07 -9.90 -1.98
C VAL A 72 0.76 -9.47 -3.42
N ARG A 73 1.00 -10.33 -4.42
CA ARG A 73 0.72 -10.01 -5.83
C ARG A 73 -0.77 -9.88 -6.07
N LYS A 74 -1.60 -10.74 -5.47
CA LYS A 74 -3.06 -10.64 -5.56
C LYS A 74 -3.56 -9.33 -4.94
N VAL A 75 -2.98 -8.92 -3.81
CA VAL A 75 -3.35 -7.66 -3.16
C VAL A 75 -2.95 -6.45 -4.01
N VAL A 76 -1.72 -6.44 -4.55
CA VAL A 76 -1.27 -5.38 -5.47
C VAL A 76 -2.21 -5.32 -6.67
N ASN A 77 -2.44 -6.44 -7.36
CA ASN A 77 -3.31 -6.51 -8.53
C ASN A 77 -4.73 -5.99 -8.23
N TYR A 78 -5.29 -6.37 -7.08
CA TYR A 78 -6.62 -5.91 -6.66
C TYR A 78 -6.72 -4.39 -6.53
N PHE A 79 -5.71 -3.74 -5.94
CA PHE A 79 -5.70 -2.28 -5.76
C PHE A 79 -5.25 -1.52 -7.01
N THR A 80 -4.40 -2.13 -7.84
CA THR A 80 -3.96 -1.54 -9.12
C THR A 80 -4.90 -1.83 -10.28
N GLY A 81 -6.00 -2.55 -10.08
CA GLY A 81 -6.94 -2.91 -11.14
C GLY A 81 -7.60 -1.71 -11.85
N PHE A 82 -7.53 -0.51 -11.27
CA PHE A 82 -7.93 0.73 -11.92
C PHE A 82 -6.95 1.24 -12.99
N VAL A 83 -5.67 0.89 -12.85
CA VAL A 83 -4.58 1.43 -13.68
C VAL A 83 -3.93 0.36 -14.56
N ASN A 84 -3.91 -0.90 -14.13
CA ASN A 84 -3.32 -2.01 -14.88
C ASN A 84 -4.32 -2.57 -15.92
N PRO A 85 -4.09 -2.37 -17.23
CA PRO A 85 -4.96 -2.88 -18.30
C PRO A 85 -4.88 -4.41 -18.45
N SER A 86 -3.80 -5.03 -17.97
CA SER A 86 -3.50 -6.45 -18.09
C SER A 86 -3.71 -7.21 -16.78
N SER A 87 -4.48 -6.64 -15.84
CA SER A 87 -4.76 -7.30 -14.57
C SER A 87 -5.43 -8.66 -14.83
N PRO A 88 -4.88 -9.78 -14.32
CA PRO A 88 -5.49 -11.10 -14.47
C PRO A 88 -6.76 -11.26 -13.62
N ASP A 89 -7.14 -10.23 -12.87
CA ASP A 89 -8.38 -10.20 -12.09
C ASP A 89 -9.57 -10.05 -13.04
N THR A 90 -10.50 -11.01 -12.99
CA THR A 90 -11.63 -11.14 -13.92
C THR A 90 -12.66 -10.00 -13.83
N LYS A 91 -12.54 -9.11 -12.83
CA LYS A 91 -13.40 -7.95 -12.64
C LYS A 91 -12.65 -6.65 -12.96
N ASN A 92 -12.77 -6.18 -14.19
CA ASN A 92 -12.22 -4.88 -14.61
C ASN A 92 -12.83 -3.72 -13.76
N LYS A 93 -11.98 -3.04 -12.98
CA LYS A 93 -12.40 -1.92 -12.11
C LYS A 93 -12.40 -0.57 -12.83
N ARG A 94 -11.75 -0.46 -14.00
CA ARG A 94 -11.60 0.80 -14.77
C ARG A 94 -12.92 1.52 -15.05
N PRO A 95 -14.03 0.86 -15.42
CA PRO A 95 -15.30 1.54 -15.68
C PRO A 95 -15.86 2.32 -14.49
N ARG A 96 -15.39 2.03 -13.27
CA ARG A 96 -15.81 2.71 -12.04
C ARG A 96 -15.02 4.00 -11.77
N LEU A 97 -13.97 4.28 -12.53
CA LEU A 97 -13.22 5.55 -12.43
C LEU A 97 -14.12 6.77 -12.64
N LYS A 98 -15.17 6.64 -13.48
CA LYS A 98 -16.17 7.69 -13.72
C LYS A 98 -16.93 8.16 -12.47
N TYR A 99 -16.92 7.36 -11.40
CA TYR A 99 -17.58 7.70 -10.15
C TYR A 99 -16.70 8.55 -9.22
N TYR A 100 -15.41 8.65 -9.49
CA TYR A 100 -14.53 9.56 -8.77
C TYR A 100 -14.65 10.97 -9.34
N THR A 101 -14.85 11.94 -8.47
CA THR A 101 -14.73 13.36 -8.84
C THR A 101 -13.29 13.67 -9.23
N SER A 102 -13.09 14.45 -10.29
CA SER A 102 -11.76 14.89 -10.72
C SER A 102 -10.99 15.54 -9.55
N GLY A 103 -9.70 15.20 -9.41
CA GLY A 103 -8.86 15.66 -8.30
C GLY A 103 -9.05 14.92 -6.97
N THR A 104 -9.91 13.90 -6.91
CA THR A 104 -10.07 13.09 -5.69
C THR A 104 -8.89 12.16 -5.51
N ASP A 105 -8.24 12.21 -4.35
CA ASP A 105 -7.24 11.23 -3.98
C ASP A 105 -7.86 9.83 -3.87
N LEU A 106 -7.32 8.87 -4.63
CA LEU A 106 -7.76 7.46 -4.58
C LEU A 106 -7.49 6.83 -3.20
N PHE A 107 -6.49 7.33 -2.49
CA PHE A 107 -6.12 6.85 -1.17
C PHE A 107 -5.63 7.98 -0.25
N SER A 108 -5.67 7.73 1.05
CA SER A 108 -5.14 8.61 2.08
C SER A 108 -4.34 7.82 3.11
N LEU A 109 -3.39 8.49 3.77
CA LEU A 109 -2.45 7.86 4.69
C LEU A 109 -2.67 8.35 6.13
N SER A 110 -2.36 7.50 7.11
CA SER A 110 -2.20 7.92 8.50
C SER A 110 -0.95 8.79 8.69
N ARG A 111 -0.96 9.66 9.70
CA ARG A 111 0.21 10.46 10.09
C ARG A 111 1.46 9.58 10.27
N GLY A 112 2.57 9.97 9.64
CA GLY A 112 3.85 9.26 9.68
C GLY A 112 4.08 8.25 8.55
N LEU A 113 3.05 7.89 7.78
CA LEU A 113 3.24 7.20 6.50
C LEU A 113 3.42 8.23 5.38
N HIS A 114 4.37 7.95 4.49
CA HIS A 114 4.68 8.80 3.35
C HIS A 114 4.64 7.97 2.07
N VAL A 115 4.06 8.54 1.02
CA VAL A 115 4.15 7.96 -0.32
C VAL A 115 5.62 8.01 -0.75
N PRO A 116 6.21 6.91 -1.23
CA PRO A 116 7.57 6.95 -1.75
C PRO A 116 7.64 7.92 -2.92
N LYS A 117 8.63 8.81 -2.89
CA LYS A 117 8.92 9.68 -4.03
C LYS A 117 9.77 8.92 -5.01
N TRP A 118 9.26 8.76 -6.23
CA TRP A 118 10.04 8.23 -7.33
C TRP A 118 11.17 9.20 -7.66
N LYS A 119 12.39 8.67 -7.77
CA LYS A 119 13.57 9.42 -8.17
C LYS A 119 14.31 8.59 -9.22
N THR A 120 14.54 9.17 -10.38
CA THR A 120 15.45 8.61 -11.37
C THR A 120 16.88 8.94 -10.95
N SER A 121 17.74 7.93 -10.88
CA SER A 121 19.15 8.07 -10.50
C SER A 121 19.92 6.87 -11.04
N THR A 122 21.22 7.01 -11.20
CA THR A 122 22.08 5.86 -11.52
C THR A 122 22.31 4.98 -10.29
N ASP A 123 22.63 3.71 -10.51
CA ASP A 123 22.97 2.78 -9.43
C ASP A 123 24.08 3.32 -8.51
N LYS A 124 25.10 3.92 -9.13
CA LYS A 124 26.25 4.53 -8.44
C LYS A 124 25.82 5.62 -7.47
N GLU A 125 24.90 6.50 -7.88
CA GLU A 125 24.39 7.60 -7.05
C GLU A 125 23.53 7.09 -5.88
N VAL A 126 22.70 6.06 -6.12
CA VAL A 126 21.89 5.43 -5.08
C VAL A 126 22.78 4.80 -4.02
N ARG A 127 23.86 4.11 -4.41
CA ARG A 127 24.84 3.50 -3.49
C ARG A 127 25.57 4.55 -2.63
N GLN A 128 25.85 5.73 -3.19
CA GLN A 128 26.44 6.83 -2.43
C GLN A 128 25.46 7.41 -1.40
N GLN A 129 24.17 7.56 -1.76
CA GLN A 129 23.14 8.11 -0.87
C GLN A 129 22.71 7.13 0.23
N HIS A 130 22.75 5.83 -0.05
CA HIS A 130 22.32 4.77 0.86
C HIS A 130 23.44 3.73 1.07
N PRO A 131 24.55 4.11 1.74
CA PRO A 131 25.64 3.18 1.99
C PRO A 131 25.20 2.11 3.00
N GLY A 132 25.51 0.86 2.69
CA GLY A 132 25.16 -0.26 3.54
C GLY A 132 25.44 -1.59 2.87
N GLU A 133 25.27 -2.66 3.63
CA GLU A 133 25.37 -4.02 3.14
C GLU A 133 24.05 -4.41 2.48
N ILE A 134 24.10 -4.98 1.27
CA ILE A 134 22.92 -5.50 0.58
C ILE A 134 22.53 -6.81 1.25
N ILE A 135 21.35 -6.86 1.85
CA ILE A 135 20.80 -8.06 2.49
C ILE A 135 20.12 -8.95 1.44
N ASN A 136 19.45 -8.32 0.49
CA ASN A 136 18.70 -9.00 -0.56
C ASN A 136 18.76 -8.17 -1.85
N GLU A 137 18.85 -8.84 -2.98
CA GLU A 137 18.85 -8.22 -4.31
C GLU A 137 18.03 -9.06 -5.28
N ARG A 138 17.19 -8.38 -6.06
CA ARG A 138 16.45 -8.96 -7.15
C ARG A 138 16.43 -7.99 -8.32
N THR A 139 16.84 -8.46 -9.48
CA THR A 139 16.74 -7.69 -10.72
C THR A 139 15.62 -8.26 -11.58
N ILE A 140 14.81 -7.38 -12.16
CA ILE A 140 13.77 -7.73 -13.13
C ILE A 140 14.14 -7.04 -14.44
N ASP A 141 14.52 -7.83 -15.42
CA ASP A 141 14.80 -7.36 -16.77
C ASP A 141 13.52 -7.31 -17.59
N LEU A 142 13.26 -6.17 -18.22
CA LEU A 142 12.17 -5.99 -19.17
C LEU A 142 12.73 -6.26 -20.56
N ILE A 143 12.37 -7.40 -21.11
CA ILE A 143 12.78 -7.86 -22.44
C ILE A 143 11.60 -7.68 -23.39
N SER A 144 11.84 -7.06 -24.54
CA SER A 144 10.85 -6.89 -25.60
C SER A 144 10.54 -8.24 -26.26
N GLU A 145 9.27 -8.64 -26.29
CA GLU A 145 8.85 -9.91 -26.91
C GLU A 145 9.11 -9.97 -28.42
N ASN A 146 9.13 -8.82 -29.09
CA ASN A 146 9.23 -8.75 -30.54
C ASN A 146 10.66 -9.00 -31.07
N ASN A 147 11.67 -8.65 -30.29
CA ASN A 147 13.07 -8.72 -30.73
C ASN A 147 14.04 -9.24 -29.66
N ASN A 148 13.52 -9.74 -28.53
CA ASN A 148 14.30 -10.17 -27.36
C ASN A 148 15.32 -9.15 -26.85
N GLN A 149 15.14 -7.87 -27.17
CA GLN A 149 16.06 -6.82 -26.74
C GLN A 149 15.73 -6.39 -25.31
N LEU A 150 16.76 -6.23 -24.49
CA LEU A 150 16.63 -5.63 -23.16
C LEU A 150 16.18 -4.17 -23.30
N VAL A 151 14.96 -3.87 -22.86
CA VAL A 151 14.37 -2.53 -22.89
C VAL A 151 14.74 -1.76 -21.62
N ASN A 152 14.72 -2.43 -20.47
CA ASN A 152 15.03 -1.82 -19.19
C ASN A 152 15.37 -2.88 -18.13
N SER A 153 15.92 -2.47 -17.01
CA SER A 153 16.18 -3.34 -15.86
C SER A 153 15.82 -2.63 -14.56
N HIS A 154 15.07 -3.32 -13.70
CA HIS A 154 14.66 -2.82 -12.38
C HIS A 154 15.31 -3.65 -11.28
N ALA A 155 16.26 -3.05 -10.55
CA ALA A 155 16.87 -3.65 -9.38
C ALA A 155 16.11 -3.28 -8.10
N PHE A 156 15.69 -4.29 -7.35
CA PHE A 156 15.08 -4.21 -6.02
C PHE A 156 16.09 -4.70 -5.00
N ARG A 157 16.36 -3.91 -3.97
CA ARG A 157 17.35 -4.29 -2.95
C ARG A 157 16.91 -3.88 -1.55
N ASP A 158 17.19 -4.74 -0.59
CA ASP A 158 17.11 -4.43 0.83
C ASP A 158 18.52 -4.12 1.34
N ILE A 159 18.71 -2.92 1.89
CA ILE A 159 20.03 -2.46 2.37
C ILE A 159 20.00 -2.34 3.90
N LYS A 160 20.92 -3.04 4.57
CA LYS A 160 21.21 -2.84 5.98
C LYS A 160 21.96 -1.53 6.14
N LYS A 161 21.32 -0.52 6.71
CA LYS A 161 21.99 0.75 7.02
C LYS A 161 23.16 0.50 7.97
N LEU A 162 24.33 1.02 7.62
CA LEU A 162 25.46 1.08 8.55
C LEU A 162 25.13 2.09 9.65
N ASN A 163 25.11 1.65 10.90
CA ASN A 163 25.03 2.54 12.07
C ASN A 163 26.36 3.31 12.24
N LYS A 164 26.67 4.24 11.34
CA LYS A 164 27.79 5.17 11.56
C LYS A 164 27.27 6.37 12.36
N LYS A 165 27.67 6.49 13.63
CA LYS A 165 27.70 7.78 14.34
C LYS A 165 28.63 8.69 13.56
N ILE A 166 28.09 9.59 12.75
CA ILE A 166 28.88 10.60 12.04
C ILE A 166 29.38 11.59 13.10
N LYS A 167 30.66 11.49 13.48
CA LYS A 167 31.37 12.56 14.19
C LYS A 167 31.82 13.57 13.15
N TYR A 168 31.24 14.77 13.18
CA TYR A 168 31.79 15.91 12.46
C TYR A 168 33.12 16.31 13.13
N LYS A 169 34.21 16.30 12.36
CA LYS A 169 35.42 17.05 12.73
C LYS A 169 35.32 18.40 12.02
N SER A 170 35.13 19.48 12.78
CA SER A 170 35.41 20.83 12.29
C SER A 170 36.91 20.96 12.06
N LYS A 171 37.31 21.47 10.90
CA LYS A 171 38.59 22.16 10.74
C LYS A 171 38.38 23.62 11.09
#